data_AF-A0A821BHA8-F1
#
_entry.id   AF-A0A821BHA8-F1
#
_cell.length_a   1.000
_cell.length_b   1.000
_cell.length_c   1.000
_cell.angle_alpha   90.00
_cell.angle_beta   90.00
_cell.angle_gamma   90.00
#
_symmetry.space_group_name_H-M   'P 1'
#
loop_
_entity.id
_entity.type
_entity.pdbx_description
1 polymer ?
#
loop_
_entity_poly.entity_id
_entity_poly.type
_entity_poly.pdbx_seq_one_letter_code
_entity_poly.pdbx_strand_id
1 'polypeptide(L)'
;NCPPRMLPYPHHFVTSNNIDIDLRLYNNDLQTKLTSIISTLLSGNTPKNWFNTTKRRLINQYKNEQNELGLSKEEVAKRVQTQLNIEYVERAFETIENSDEIEELSPSLGRLLVSQARSILTMKSVVQNLNDDLEKHLKMIREKLIREHPIKSKIHRWIESKLFEERRNYILQHQWDAHQLSIDQCKALGNQQAAYFIQRDFIFRKDHELILRCNLKSPIEPSKTIECSRSIWLPKYWIVERTYPLPTERIPTVFAKHTYTSEQEESQRRLIDSNPYAKYNLQRKITYSTTTRYPFWRWKLFALRTYCWLLNAIYTFCLVIPFASPVSFRALFSPRPFRPDYKLNQDDLKLHEDPSSKTETFISRIVALWNHVRHSRQKFEQAPDRGFLGKNMQRIFNRFWNYVAKGIVGTVAICAIYPVSCVLLSTGSFILGVLSPIWMPILTLLFHILQILVYDANSAGNDNK
;
A
#
# COMPACT_ATOMS: atom_id res chain seq x y z
N ASN A 1 3.88 -29.64 -30.81
CA ASN A 1 3.47 -29.35 -29.43
C ASN A 1 3.24 -27.85 -29.26
N CYS A 2 2.10 -27.36 -29.74
CA CYS A 2 1.63 -26.01 -29.42
C CYS A 2 0.97 -26.04 -28.04
N PRO A 3 1.15 -25.01 -27.20
CA PRO A 3 0.37 -24.88 -25.97
C PRO A 3 -1.11 -24.70 -26.34
N PRO A 4 -2.05 -25.13 -25.48
CA PRO A 4 -3.47 -24.94 -25.76
C PRO A 4 -3.75 -23.45 -25.93
N ARG A 5 -4.45 -23.10 -27.03
CA ARG A 5 -5.01 -21.78 -27.29
C ARG A 5 -5.71 -21.30 -26.02
N MET A 6 -5.22 -20.22 -25.41
CA MET A 6 -5.97 -19.48 -24.40
C MET A 6 -7.24 -18.99 -25.09
N LEU A 7 -8.40 -19.51 -24.67
CA LEU A 7 -9.70 -19.03 -25.12
C LEU A 7 -9.99 -17.68 -24.45
N PRO A 8 -10.57 -16.70 -25.17
CA PRO A 8 -10.75 -15.35 -24.66
C PRO A 8 -12.16 -15.18 -24.07
N TYR A 9 -12.38 -15.36 -22.78
CA TYR A 9 -13.49 -14.69 -22.06
C TYR A 9 -13.17 -14.59 -20.54
N PRO A 10 -13.16 -13.39 -19.93
CA PRO A 10 -12.77 -13.19 -18.52
C PRO A 10 -13.78 -13.71 -17.47
N HIS A 11 -14.73 -14.58 -17.87
CA HIS A 11 -15.88 -14.96 -17.05
C HIS A 11 -16.15 -16.47 -16.95
N HIS A 12 -15.45 -17.32 -17.71
CA HIS A 12 -15.57 -18.78 -17.59
C HIS A 12 -14.38 -19.36 -16.84
N PHE A 13 -14.66 -20.14 -15.79
CA PHE A 13 -13.65 -20.74 -14.94
C PHE A 13 -13.98 -22.20 -14.68
N VAL A 14 -13.00 -23.08 -14.84
CA VAL A 14 -13.15 -24.49 -14.45
C VAL A 14 -12.48 -24.70 -13.10
N THR A 15 -13.22 -25.23 -12.14
CA THR A 15 -12.68 -25.58 -10.82
C THR A 15 -11.81 -26.83 -10.85
N SER A 16 -11.05 -27.09 -9.79
CA SER A 16 -10.30 -28.35 -9.61
C SER A 16 -11.18 -29.60 -9.64
N ASN A 17 -12.49 -29.45 -9.42
CA ASN A 17 -13.47 -30.53 -9.45
C ASN A 17 -14.18 -30.65 -10.81
N ASN A 18 -13.64 -30.01 -11.86
CA ASN A 18 -14.22 -29.95 -13.22
C ASN A 18 -15.64 -29.35 -13.27
N ILE A 19 -16.03 -28.53 -12.30
CA ILE A 19 -17.27 -27.74 -12.36
C ILE A 19 -16.97 -26.49 -13.19
N ASP A 20 -17.74 -26.29 -14.27
CA ASP A 20 -17.73 -25.07 -15.07
C ASP A 20 -18.49 -23.96 -14.33
N ILE A 21 -17.82 -22.84 -14.12
CA ILE A 21 -18.33 -21.66 -13.44
C ILE A 21 -18.43 -20.54 -14.45
N ASP A 22 -19.66 -20.07 -14.64
CA ASP A 22 -19.96 -18.95 -15.50
C ASP A 22 -20.31 -17.70 -14.68
N LEU A 23 -19.48 -16.67 -14.79
CA LEU A 23 -19.63 -15.40 -14.09
C LEU A 23 -20.15 -14.26 -14.99
N ARG A 24 -20.66 -14.55 -16.20
CA ARG A 24 -21.15 -13.52 -17.14
C ARG A 24 -22.24 -12.64 -16.52
N LEU A 25 -23.06 -13.19 -15.61
CA LEU A 25 -24.11 -12.45 -14.90
C LEU A 25 -23.59 -11.34 -13.97
N TYR A 26 -22.29 -11.28 -13.65
CA TYR A 26 -21.71 -10.23 -12.81
C TYR A 26 -21.24 -9.00 -13.60
N ASN A 27 -21.39 -9.00 -14.92
CA ASN A 27 -21.08 -7.83 -15.74
C ASN A 27 -22.24 -6.81 -15.70
N ASN A 28 -21.98 -5.61 -15.18
CA ASN A 28 -22.97 -4.53 -15.05
C ASN A 28 -23.63 -4.13 -16.39
N ASP A 29 -22.89 -4.16 -17.49
CA ASP A 29 -23.40 -3.79 -18.81
C ASP A 29 -24.35 -4.86 -19.38
N LEU A 30 -24.12 -6.12 -19.04
CA LEU A 30 -25.04 -7.21 -19.39
C LEU A 30 -26.28 -7.20 -18.49
N GLN A 31 -26.13 -6.91 -17.20
CA GLN A 31 -27.25 -6.83 -16.27
C GLN A 31 -28.27 -5.75 -16.66
N THR A 32 -27.81 -4.56 -17.06
CA THR A 32 -28.71 -3.46 -17.46
C THR A 32 -29.54 -3.83 -18.69
N LYS A 33 -28.92 -4.43 -19.71
CA LYS A 33 -29.61 -4.93 -20.92
C LYS A 33 -30.56 -6.08 -20.63
N LEU A 34 -30.14 -7.04 -19.80
CA LEU A 34 -31.00 -8.15 -19.39
C LEU A 34 -32.22 -7.67 -18.61
N THR A 35 -32.06 -6.66 -17.73
CA THR A 35 -33.16 -6.14 -16.92
C THR A 35 -34.24 -5.51 -17.79
N SER A 36 -33.85 -4.74 -18.82
CA SER A 36 -34.83 -4.18 -19.76
C SER A 36 -35.57 -5.28 -20.53
N ILE A 37 -34.85 -6.28 -21.05
CA ILE A 37 -35.43 -7.40 -21.82
C ILE A 37 -36.36 -8.26 -20.96
N ILE A 38 -35.96 -8.58 -19.73
CA ILE A 38 -36.79 -9.35 -18.80
C ILE A 38 -38.06 -8.57 -18.42
N SER A 39 -37.95 -7.25 -18.23
CA SER A 39 -39.11 -6.42 -17.89
C SER A 39 -40.15 -6.36 -19.03
N THR A 40 -39.70 -6.34 -20.29
CA THR A 40 -40.58 -6.39 -21.47
C THR A 40 -41.16 -7.78 -21.68
N LEU A 41 -40.36 -8.84 -21.52
CA LEU A 41 -40.83 -10.23 -21.64
C LEU A 41 -41.89 -10.57 -20.58
N LEU A 42 -41.66 -10.23 -19.32
CA LEU A 42 -42.59 -10.55 -18.22
C LEU A 42 -43.88 -9.71 -18.28
N SER A 43 -43.83 -8.49 -18.81
CA SER A 43 -45.03 -7.65 -18.99
C SER A 43 -45.83 -8.01 -20.26
N GLY A 44 -45.14 -8.46 -21.31
CA GLY A 44 -45.74 -8.83 -22.59
C GLY A 44 -46.34 -10.23 -22.64
N ASN A 45 -45.67 -11.24 -22.05
CA ASN A 45 -46.04 -12.65 -22.20
C ASN A 45 -47.00 -13.22 -21.15
N THR A 46 -47.42 -12.45 -20.13
CA THR A 46 -48.51 -12.92 -19.26
C THR A 46 -49.85 -12.84 -20.00
N PRO A 47 -50.55 -13.96 -20.27
CA PRO A 47 -51.86 -13.92 -20.90
C PRO A 47 -52.80 -13.16 -19.96
N LYS A 48 -53.45 -12.09 -20.46
CA LYS A 48 -54.30 -11.19 -19.66
C LYS A 48 -55.39 -11.90 -18.82
N ASN A 49 -55.72 -13.16 -19.15
CA ASN A 49 -56.73 -13.97 -18.47
C ASN A 49 -56.19 -15.28 -17.82
N TRP A 50 -54.90 -15.62 -17.94
CA TRP A 50 -54.37 -16.86 -17.36
C TRP A 50 -54.50 -16.87 -15.83
N PHE A 51 -54.08 -15.79 -15.17
CA PHE A 51 -54.11 -15.70 -13.71
C PHE A 51 -55.52 -15.97 -13.15
N ASN A 52 -56.53 -15.34 -13.76
CA ASN A 52 -57.92 -15.46 -13.31
C ASN A 52 -58.52 -16.84 -13.59
N THR A 53 -58.20 -17.45 -14.74
CA THR A 53 -58.69 -18.79 -15.10
C THR A 53 -58.06 -19.87 -14.22
N THR A 54 -56.75 -19.81 -14.03
CA THR A 54 -56.00 -20.74 -13.17
C THR A 54 -56.39 -20.60 -11.70
N LYS A 55 -56.54 -19.36 -11.20
CA LYS A 55 -57.04 -19.11 -9.85
C LYS A 55 -58.43 -19.72 -9.63
N ARG A 56 -59.35 -19.57 -10.58
CA ARG A 56 -60.70 -20.18 -10.50
C ARG A 56 -60.63 -21.71 -10.50
N ARG A 57 -59.78 -22.30 -11.34
CA ARG A 57 -59.53 -23.75 -11.38
C ARG A 57 -59.02 -24.26 -10.03
N LEU A 58 -57.97 -23.64 -9.48
CA LEU A 58 -57.38 -24.03 -8.19
C LEU A 58 -58.37 -23.86 -7.04
N ILE A 59 -59.14 -22.77 -7.02
CA ILE A 59 -60.18 -22.56 -6.00
C ILE A 59 -61.23 -23.69 -6.04
N ASN A 60 -61.67 -24.11 -7.23
CA ASN A 60 -62.64 -25.19 -7.35
C ASN A 60 -62.05 -26.54 -6.90
N GLN A 61 -60.79 -26.81 -7.24
CA GLN A 61 -60.08 -28.01 -6.81
C GLN A 61 -59.94 -28.07 -5.28
N TYR A 62 -59.39 -27.03 -4.66
CA TYR A 62 -59.19 -27.00 -3.21
C TYR A 62 -60.49 -26.85 -2.40
N LYS A 63 -61.57 -26.34 -2.99
CA LYS A 63 -62.91 -26.38 -2.38
C LYS A 63 -63.48 -27.80 -2.32
N ASN A 64 -63.21 -28.62 -3.33
CA ASN A 64 -63.61 -30.03 -3.30
C ASN A 64 -62.82 -30.77 -2.21
N GLU A 65 -61.50 -30.56 -2.14
CA GLU A 65 -60.65 -31.10 -1.07
C GLU A 65 -61.03 -30.56 0.32
N GLN A 66 -61.53 -29.32 0.42
CA GLN A 66 -62.03 -28.75 1.67
C GLN A 66 -63.23 -29.53 2.22
N ASN A 67 -64.15 -29.96 1.35
CA ASN A 67 -65.31 -30.75 1.75
C ASN A 67 -64.95 -32.16 2.19
N GLU A 68 -63.83 -32.70 1.69
CA GLU A 68 -63.34 -34.05 2.01
C GLU A 68 -62.43 -34.08 3.27
N LEU A 69 -61.59 -33.06 3.48
CA LEU A 69 -60.56 -33.02 4.54
C LEU A 69 -60.84 -32.01 5.67
N GLY A 70 -61.92 -31.24 5.61
CA GLY A 70 -62.30 -30.29 6.67
C GLY A 70 -61.32 -29.13 6.87
N LEU A 71 -60.65 -28.69 5.81
CA LEU A 71 -59.63 -27.62 5.88
C LEU A 71 -60.23 -26.23 6.17
N SER A 72 -59.48 -25.41 6.91
CA SER A 72 -59.84 -24.01 7.14
C SER A 72 -59.77 -23.20 5.83
N LYS A 73 -60.69 -22.24 5.67
CA LYS A 73 -60.73 -21.33 4.50
C LYS A 73 -59.42 -20.57 4.31
N GLU A 74 -58.73 -20.23 5.39
CA GLU A 74 -57.43 -19.55 5.36
C GLU A 74 -56.33 -20.45 4.81
N GLU A 75 -56.36 -21.74 5.13
CA GLU A 75 -55.37 -22.70 4.66
C GLU A 75 -55.55 -23.01 3.17
N VAL A 76 -56.81 -23.10 2.72
CA VAL A 76 -57.16 -23.20 1.29
C VAL A 76 -56.65 -21.98 0.52
N ALA A 77 -56.86 -20.77 1.04
CA ALA A 77 -56.36 -19.55 0.40
C ALA A 77 -54.82 -19.54 0.30
N LYS A 78 -54.12 -19.96 1.35
CA LYS A 78 -52.65 -20.06 1.37
C LYS A 78 -52.15 -21.07 0.32
N ARG A 79 -52.74 -22.26 0.24
CA ARG A 79 -52.36 -23.29 -0.75
C ARG A 79 -52.62 -22.83 -2.19
N VAL A 80 -53.77 -22.21 -2.46
CA VAL A 80 -54.08 -21.61 -3.78
C VAL A 80 -52.99 -20.61 -4.16
N GLN A 81 -52.60 -19.72 -3.24
CA GLN A 81 -51.58 -18.71 -3.52
C GLN A 81 -50.20 -19.33 -3.75
N THR A 82 -49.79 -20.31 -2.93
CA THR A 82 -48.52 -21.02 -3.11
C THR A 82 -48.46 -21.71 -4.47
N GLN A 83 -49.50 -22.45 -4.84
CA GLN A 83 -49.54 -23.18 -6.10
C GLN A 83 -49.57 -22.25 -7.30
N LEU A 84 -50.30 -21.13 -7.20
CA LEU A 84 -50.35 -20.12 -8.24
C LEU A 84 -48.98 -19.43 -8.43
N ASN A 85 -48.26 -19.17 -7.34
CA ASN A 85 -46.91 -18.61 -7.40
C ASN A 85 -45.92 -19.59 -8.03
N ILE A 86 -46.01 -20.89 -7.74
CA ILE A 86 -45.19 -21.93 -8.37
C ILE A 86 -45.44 -21.97 -9.88
N GLU A 87 -46.71 -22.05 -10.30
CA GLU A 87 -47.06 -22.11 -11.72
C GLU A 87 -46.66 -20.82 -12.46
N TYR A 88 -46.74 -19.65 -11.80
CA TYR A 88 -46.23 -18.39 -12.35
C TYR A 88 -44.71 -18.41 -12.57
N VAL A 89 -43.96 -18.88 -11.57
CA VAL A 89 -42.50 -18.94 -11.61
C VAL A 89 -42.02 -19.91 -12.68
N GLU A 90 -42.64 -21.08 -12.80
CA GLU A 90 -42.30 -22.08 -13.84
C GLU A 90 -42.50 -21.50 -15.24
N ARG A 91 -43.65 -20.88 -15.50
CA ARG A 91 -43.92 -20.21 -16.78
C ARG A 91 -42.97 -19.06 -17.07
N ALA A 92 -42.64 -18.26 -16.05
CA ALA A 92 -41.66 -17.19 -16.19
C ALA A 92 -40.28 -17.75 -16.56
N PHE A 93 -39.86 -18.85 -15.94
CA PHE A 93 -38.61 -19.53 -16.28
C PHE A 93 -38.62 -20.13 -17.68
N GLU A 94 -39.72 -20.78 -18.10
CA GLU A 94 -39.87 -21.28 -19.47
C GLU A 94 -39.84 -20.16 -20.51
N THR A 95 -40.45 -19.02 -20.20
CA THR A 95 -40.44 -17.84 -21.08
C THR A 95 -39.03 -17.27 -21.24
N ILE A 96 -38.26 -17.24 -20.16
CA ILE A 96 -36.87 -16.74 -20.17
C ILE A 96 -35.94 -17.74 -20.88
N GLU A 97 -36.07 -19.04 -20.63
CA GLU A 97 -35.25 -20.09 -21.26
C GLU A 97 -35.45 -20.17 -22.78
N ASN A 98 -36.65 -19.89 -23.27
CA ASN A 98 -37.00 -19.98 -24.69
C ASN A 98 -37.01 -18.63 -25.42
N SER A 99 -36.45 -17.57 -24.83
CA SER A 99 -36.45 -16.24 -25.45
C SER A 99 -35.29 -16.03 -26.42
N ASP A 100 -35.61 -15.74 -27.68
CA ASP A 100 -34.60 -15.51 -28.73
C ASP A 100 -33.76 -14.26 -28.47
N GLU A 101 -34.37 -13.21 -27.88
CA GLU A 101 -33.69 -11.94 -27.53
C GLU A 101 -32.55 -12.13 -26.51
N ILE A 102 -32.69 -13.11 -25.59
CA ILE A 102 -31.66 -13.41 -24.58
C ILE A 102 -30.56 -14.28 -25.19
N GLU A 103 -30.92 -15.21 -26.08
CA GLU A 103 -29.96 -16.08 -26.76
C GLU A 103 -29.09 -15.30 -27.77
N GLU A 104 -29.66 -14.27 -28.43
CA GLU A 104 -28.91 -13.35 -29.30
C GLU A 104 -27.86 -12.54 -28.51
N LEU A 105 -28.15 -12.17 -27.27
CA LEU A 105 -27.23 -11.39 -26.42
C LEU A 105 -25.99 -12.22 -26.03
N SER A 106 -26.19 -13.46 -25.59
CA SER A 106 -25.13 -14.44 -25.48
C SER A 106 -25.69 -15.86 -25.32
N PRO A 107 -25.03 -16.89 -25.88
CA PRO A 107 -25.56 -18.25 -25.86
C PRO A 107 -25.67 -18.78 -24.44
N SER A 108 -26.71 -19.57 -24.15
CA SER A 108 -26.99 -20.23 -22.86
C SER A 108 -27.27 -19.32 -21.65
N LEU A 109 -27.40 -18.01 -21.87
CA LEU A 109 -27.59 -17.03 -20.80
C LEU A 109 -28.94 -17.17 -20.08
N GLY A 110 -30.01 -17.53 -20.82
CA GLY A 110 -31.33 -17.78 -20.24
C GLY A 110 -31.31 -18.92 -19.22
N ARG A 111 -30.64 -20.03 -19.55
CA ARG A 111 -30.46 -21.18 -18.65
C ARG A 111 -29.65 -20.83 -17.41
N LEU A 112 -28.60 -20.04 -17.56
CA LEU A 112 -27.78 -19.57 -16.43
C LEU A 112 -28.61 -18.69 -15.48
N LEU A 113 -29.41 -17.77 -16.03
CA LEU A 113 -30.26 -16.88 -15.25
C LEU A 113 -31.36 -17.64 -14.49
N VAL A 114 -32.03 -18.59 -15.15
CA VAL A 114 -33.02 -19.45 -14.49
C VAL A 114 -32.38 -20.34 -13.44
N SER A 115 -31.21 -20.92 -13.71
CA SER A 115 -30.45 -21.70 -12.73
C SER A 115 -30.15 -20.87 -11.48
N GLN A 116 -29.65 -19.65 -11.63
CA GLN A 116 -29.39 -18.75 -10.50
C GLN A 116 -30.68 -18.35 -9.77
N ALA A 117 -31.75 -18.01 -10.48
CA ALA A 117 -33.05 -17.68 -9.88
C ALA A 117 -33.63 -18.86 -9.08
N ARG A 118 -33.57 -20.08 -9.62
CA ARG A 118 -33.95 -21.32 -8.92
C ARG A 118 -33.16 -21.49 -7.64
N SER A 119 -31.84 -21.30 -7.66
CA SER A 119 -31.02 -21.42 -6.44
C SER A 119 -31.44 -20.43 -5.35
N ILE A 120 -31.78 -19.19 -5.71
CA ILE A 120 -32.25 -18.17 -4.75
C ILE A 120 -33.59 -18.56 -4.16
N LEU A 121 -34.52 -19.07 -4.98
CA LEU A 121 -35.82 -19.55 -4.49
C LEU A 121 -35.66 -20.76 -3.56
N THR A 122 -34.78 -21.70 -3.89
CA THR A 122 -34.44 -22.84 -3.03
C THR A 122 -33.84 -22.38 -1.71
N MET A 123 -32.88 -21.45 -1.71
CA MET A 123 -32.32 -20.90 -0.48
C MET A 123 -33.40 -20.22 0.39
N LYS A 124 -34.33 -19.49 -0.23
CA LYS A 124 -35.46 -18.87 0.50
C LYS A 124 -36.42 -19.90 1.08
N SER A 125 -36.75 -20.96 0.33
CA SER A 125 -37.65 -22.01 0.82
C SER A 125 -37.03 -22.79 1.97
N VAL A 126 -35.72 -23.08 1.93
CA VAL A 126 -34.98 -23.71 3.04
C VAL A 126 -35.06 -22.86 4.30
N VAL A 127 -34.81 -21.56 4.20
CA VAL A 127 -34.89 -20.64 5.34
C VAL A 127 -36.32 -20.58 5.89
N GLN A 128 -37.33 -20.56 5.03
CA GLN A 128 -38.71 -20.57 5.45
C GLN A 128 -39.10 -21.86 6.18
N ASN A 129 -38.68 -23.02 5.66
CA ASN A 129 -38.93 -24.32 6.31
C ASN A 129 -38.28 -24.38 7.70
N LEU A 130 -37.03 -23.91 7.84
CA LEU A 130 -36.34 -23.86 9.14
C LEU A 130 -37.02 -22.91 10.13
N ASN A 131 -37.57 -21.79 9.66
CA ASN A 131 -38.36 -20.89 10.50
C ASN A 131 -39.67 -21.54 10.95
N ASP A 132 -40.37 -22.23 10.03
CA ASP A 132 -41.60 -22.96 10.36
C ASP A 132 -41.31 -24.07 11.40
N ASP A 133 -40.18 -24.76 11.29
CA ASP A 133 -39.76 -25.79 12.26
C ASP A 133 -39.37 -25.19 13.61
N LEU A 134 -38.69 -24.04 13.62
CA LEU A 134 -38.43 -23.28 14.84
C LEU A 134 -39.74 -22.84 15.52
N GLU A 135 -40.73 -22.37 14.77
CA GLU A 135 -42.03 -22.01 15.33
C GLU A 135 -42.78 -23.20 15.92
N LYS A 136 -42.78 -24.35 15.24
CA LYS A 136 -43.36 -25.59 15.78
C LYS A 136 -42.64 -26.01 17.06
N HIS A 137 -41.31 -25.95 17.08
CA HIS A 137 -40.51 -26.28 18.25
C HIS A 137 -40.86 -25.36 19.44
N LEU A 138 -40.94 -24.05 19.21
CA LEU A 138 -41.30 -23.10 20.27
C LEU A 138 -42.73 -23.28 20.77
N LYS A 139 -43.69 -23.65 19.91
CA LYS A 139 -45.06 -24.00 20.33
C LYS A 139 -45.06 -25.24 21.23
N MET A 140 -44.35 -26.30 20.84
CA MET A 140 -44.22 -27.52 21.63
C MET A 140 -43.56 -27.25 23.00
N ILE A 141 -42.49 -26.45 23.04
CA ILE A 141 -41.83 -26.06 24.29
C ILE A 141 -42.75 -25.23 25.16
N ARG A 142 -43.53 -24.31 24.58
CA ARG A 142 -44.52 -23.52 25.31
C ARG A 142 -45.56 -24.41 25.98
N GLU A 143 -46.10 -25.40 25.27
CA GLU A 143 -47.06 -26.36 25.82
C GLU A 143 -46.44 -27.23 26.92
N LYS A 144 -45.18 -27.63 26.76
CA LYS A 144 -44.41 -28.34 27.80
C LYS A 144 -44.24 -27.49 29.06
N LEU A 145 -43.83 -26.23 28.93
CA LEU A 145 -43.66 -25.30 30.05
C LEU A 145 -44.98 -25.03 30.80
N ILE A 146 -46.11 -24.96 30.08
CA ILE A 146 -47.43 -24.80 30.69
C ILE A 146 -47.79 -26.02 31.54
N ARG A 147 -47.49 -27.23 31.04
CA ARG A 147 -47.75 -28.50 31.75
C ARG A 147 -46.86 -28.68 32.98
N GLU A 148 -45.56 -28.41 32.86
CA GLU A 148 -44.59 -28.63 33.94
C GLU A 148 -44.64 -27.56 35.04
N HIS A 149 -45.01 -26.32 34.68
CA HIS A 149 -44.97 -25.19 35.60
C HIS A 149 -46.27 -24.36 35.57
N PRO A 150 -47.40 -24.88 36.08
CA PRO A 150 -48.73 -24.25 35.95
C PRO A 150 -48.88 -22.90 36.67
N ILE A 151 -48.07 -22.64 37.70
CA ILE A 151 -48.09 -21.38 38.44
C ILE A 151 -47.20 -20.33 37.76
N LYS A 152 -45.96 -20.71 37.41
CA LYS A 152 -44.99 -19.80 36.77
C LYS A 152 -45.40 -19.44 35.34
N SER A 153 -46.08 -20.35 34.64
CA SER A 153 -46.59 -20.13 33.29
C SER A 153 -47.61 -19.00 33.19
N LYS A 154 -48.28 -18.61 34.29
CA LYS A 154 -49.17 -17.44 34.33
C LYS A 154 -48.41 -16.11 34.20
N ILE A 155 -47.12 -16.10 34.53
CA ILE A 155 -46.27 -14.91 34.41
C ILE A 155 -45.74 -14.85 32.97
N HIS A 156 -46.33 -13.96 32.16
CA HIS A 156 -45.99 -13.83 30.74
C HIS A 156 -44.49 -13.62 30.50
N ARG A 157 -43.86 -12.71 31.25
CA ARG A 157 -42.42 -12.42 31.15
C ARG A 157 -41.54 -13.64 31.40
N TRP A 158 -41.96 -14.55 32.28
CA TRP A 158 -41.18 -15.75 32.59
C TRP A 158 -41.23 -16.75 31.43
N ILE A 159 -42.40 -16.96 30.82
CA ILE A 159 -42.53 -17.78 29.60
C ILE A 159 -41.72 -17.19 28.46
N GLU A 160 -41.84 -15.87 28.21
CA GLU A 160 -41.12 -15.22 27.13
C GLU A 160 -39.61 -15.32 27.30
N SER A 161 -39.09 -15.12 28.52
CA SER A 161 -37.67 -15.31 28.81
C SER A 161 -37.22 -16.74 28.51
N LYS A 162 -38.02 -17.75 28.87
CA LYS A 162 -37.68 -19.15 28.60
C LYS A 162 -37.76 -19.50 27.12
N LEU A 163 -38.79 -19.05 26.42
CA LEU A 163 -38.90 -19.24 24.96
C LEU A 163 -37.79 -18.49 24.21
N PHE A 164 -37.34 -17.34 24.71
CA PHE A 164 -36.22 -16.61 24.13
C PHE A 164 -34.89 -17.35 24.31
N GLU A 165 -34.63 -17.88 25.52
CA GLU A 165 -33.47 -18.73 25.79
C GLU A 165 -33.45 -19.96 24.88
N GLU A 166 -34.57 -20.67 24.79
CA GLU A 166 -34.70 -21.87 23.93
C GLU A 166 -34.58 -21.52 22.45
N ARG A 167 -35.17 -20.41 21.98
CA ARG A 167 -34.98 -19.91 20.62
C ARG A 167 -33.50 -19.68 20.32
N ARG A 168 -32.78 -19.03 21.24
CA ARG A 168 -31.35 -18.75 21.08
C ARG A 168 -30.55 -20.06 21.02
N ASN A 169 -30.85 -21.02 21.89
CA ASN A 169 -30.19 -22.33 21.90
C ASN A 169 -30.46 -23.10 20.60
N TYR A 170 -31.70 -23.11 20.12
CA TYR A 170 -32.07 -23.75 18.85
C TYR A 170 -31.30 -23.15 17.68
N ILE A 171 -31.27 -21.81 17.58
CA ILE A 171 -30.53 -21.11 16.51
C ILE A 171 -29.03 -21.44 16.56
N LEU A 172 -28.42 -21.50 17.75
CA LEU A 172 -27.00 -21.85 17.88
C LEU A 172 -26.72 -23.31 17.47
N GLN A 173 -27.62 -24.24 17.81
CA GLN A 173 -27.50 -25.64 17.41
C GLN A 173 -27.65 -25.83 15.88
N HIS A 174 -28.59 -25.11 15.27
CA HIS A 174 -28.98 -25.25 13.85
C HIS A 174 -28.41 -24.13 12.95
N GLN A 175 -27.38 -23.42 13.41
CA GLN A 175 -26.83 -22.23 12.72
C GLN A 175 -26.34 -22.52 11.29
N TRP A 176 -25.95 -23.77 11.02
CA TRP A 176 -25.36 -24.21 9.76
C TRP A 176 -26.32 -24.97 8.85
N ASP A 177 -27.47 -25.39 9.38
CA ASP A 177 -28.39 -26.31 8.70
C ASP A 177 -28.99 -25.67 7.45
N ALA A 178 -29.21 -24.35 7.48
CA ALA A 178 -29.64 -23.59 6.32
C ALA A 178 -28.69 -23.73 5.13
N HIS A 179 -27.37 -23.71 5.38
CA HIS A 179 -26.38 -23.84 4.33
C HIS A 179 -26.30 -25.29 3.82
N GLN A 180 -26.31 -26.28 4.73
CA GLN A 180 -26.27 -27.69 4.37
C GLN A 180 -27.48 -28.12 3.53
N LEU A 181 -28.69 -27.81 4.01
CA LEU A 181 -29.94 -28.12 3.30
C LEU A 181 -30.01 -27.40 1.95
N SER A 182 -29.54 -26.15 1.86
CA SER A 182 -29.49 -25.43 0.59
C SER A 182 -28.52 -26.07 -0.40
N ILE A 183 -27.36 -26.56 0.06
CA ILE A 183 -26.38 -27.26 -0.78
C ILE A 183 -26.99 -28.56 -1.32
N ASP A 184 -27.64 -29.35 -0.47
CA ASP A 184 -28.23 -30.63 -0.85
C ASP A 184 -29.39 -30.45 -1.83
N GLN A 185 -30.25 -29.46 -1.61
CA GLN A 185 -31.34 -29.14 -2.52
C GLN A 185 -30.83 -28.56 -3.85
N CYS A 186 -29.80 -27.71 -3.84
CA CYS A 186 -29.20 -27.20 -5.09
C CYS A 186 -28.55 -28.31 -5.91
N LYS A 187 -27.90 -29.29 -5.26
CA LYS A 187 -27.36 -30.49 -5.92
C LYS A 187 -28.47 -31.37 -6.50
N ALA A 188 -29.55 -31.58 -5.75
CA ALA A 188 -30.71 -32.35 -6.23
C ALA A 188 -31.38 -31.72 -7.46
N LEU A 189 -31.39 -30.38 -7.55
CA LEU A 189 -31.90 -29.63 -8.70
C LEU A 189 -30.90 -29.52 -9.86
N GLY A 190 -29.71 -30.12 -9.75
CA GLY A 190 -28.67 -30.09 -10.79
C GLY A 190 -27.90 -28.77 -10.89
N ASN A 191 -28.08 -27.84 -9.95
CA ASN A 191 -27.36 -26.56 -9.94
C ASN A 191 -26.02 -26.67 -9.20
N GLN A 192 -25.02 -27.21 -9.90
CA GLN A 192 -23.69 -27.44 -9.36
C GLN A 192 -22.95 -26.13 -9.03
N GLN A 193 -23.12 -25.08 -9.84
CA GLN A 193 -22.47 -23.79 -9.63
C GLN A 193 -22.95 -23.13 -8.32
N ALA A 194 -24.27 -23.07 -8.08
CA ALA A 194 -24.80 -22.52 -6.83
C ALA A 194 -24.39 -23.36 -5.62
N ALA A 195 -24.45 -24.69 -5.73
CA ALA A 195 -24.00 -25.58 -4.66
C ALA A 195 -22.52 -25.36 -4.32
N TYR A 196 -21.67 -25.14 -5.32
CA TYR A 196 -20.25 -24.82 -5.13
C TYR A 196 -20.05 -23.51 -4.36
N PHE A 197 -20.75 -22.43 -4.73
CA PHE A 197 -20.64 -21.14 -4.04
C PHE A 197 -21.13 -21.21 -2.60
N ILE A 198 -22.29 -21.84 -2.35
CA ILE A 198 -22.83 -21.98 -0.99
C ILE A 198 -21.88 -22.85 -0.15
N GLN A 199 -21.29 -23.91 -0.72
CA GLN A 199 -20.30 -24.74 -0.04
C GLN A 199 -19.04 -23.94 0.34
N ARG A 200 -18.55 -23.05 -0.54
CA ARG A 200 -17.40 -22.19 -0.25
C ARG A 200 -17.72 -21.17 0.84
N ASP A 201 -18.90 -20.55 0.80
CA ASP A 201 -19.35 -19.63 1.86
C ASP A 201 -19.50 -20.36 3.20
N PHE A 202 -20.07 -21.57 3.19
CA PHE A 202 -20.20 -22.40 4.37
C PHE A 202 -18.84 -22.73 5.03
N ILE A 203 -17.87 -23.21 4.24
CA ILE A 203 -16.51 -23.50 4.74
C ILE A 203 -15.85 -22.22 5.26
N PHE A 204 -16.01 -21.11 4.54
CA PHE A 204 -15.46 -19.82 4.94
C PHE A 204 -16.01 -19.35 6.29
N ARG A 205 -17.33 -19.33 6.46
CA ARG A 205 -17.98 -18.90 7.71
C ARG A 205 -17.66 -19.81 8.89
N LYS A 206 -17.60 -21.12 8.65
CA LYS A 206 -17.34 -22.10 9.70
C LYS A 206 -15.89 -22.07 10.20
N ASP A 207 -14.92 -22.09 9.28
CA ASP A 207 -13.53 -22.36 9.63
C ASP A 207 -12.63 -21.11 9.57
N HIS A 208 -12.88 -20.19 8.62
CA HIS A 208 -11.97 -19.10 8.33
C HIS A 208 -12.41 -17.74 8.88
N GLU A 209 -13.71 -17.48 9.01
CA GLU A 209 -14.25 -16.17 9.38
C GLU A 209 -13.75 -15.69 10.74
N LEU A 210 -13.74 -16.57 11.75
CA LEU A 210 -13.28 -16.21 13.09
C LEU A 210 -11.79 -15.86 13.09
N ILE A 211 -10.97 -16.64 12.40
CA ILE A 211 -9.52 -16.42 12.25
C ILE A 211 -9.27 -15.08 11.55
N LEU A 212 -10.00 -14.82 10.46
CA LEU A 212 -9.88 -13.58 9.70
C LEU A 212 -10.35 -12.38 10.53
N ARG A 213 -11.43 -12.49 11.30
CA ARG A 213 -11.89 -11.42 12.20
C ARG A 213 -10.86 -11.14 13.30
N CYS A 214 -10.21 -12.15 13.86
CA CYS A 214 -9.10 -11.97 14.80
C CYS A 214 -7.89 -11.30 14.13
N ASN A 215 -7.53 -11.75 12.92
CA ASN A 215 -6.42 -11.20 12.15
C ASN A 215 -6.69 -9.77 11.67
N LEU A 216 -7.92 -9.41 11.34
CA LEU A 216 -8.34 -8.06 10.93
C LEU A 216 -8.47 -7.10 12.12
N LYS A 217 -8.72 -7.59 13.33
CA LYS A 217 -8.65 -6.77 14.56
C LYS A 217 -7.20 -6.46 14.97
N SER A 218 -6.22 -7.21 14.46
CA SER A 218 -4.81 -7.12 14.86
C SER A 218 -3.93 -6.03 14.18
N PRO A 219 -4.19 -5.53 12.95
CA PRO A 219 -3.38 -4.49 12.36
C PRO A 219 -3.95 -3.14 12.80
N ILE A 220 -3.39 -2.59 13.87
CA ILE A 220 -3.44 -1.15 14.09
C ILE A 220 -2.59 -0.55 12.95
N GLU A 221 -3.25 0.03 11.95
CA GLU A 221 -2.56 0.75 10.89
C GLU A 221 -1.75 1.91 11.50
N PRO A 222 -0.43 2.00 11.24
CA PRO A 222 0.36 3.09 11.77
C PRO A 222 -0.07 4.40 11.10
N SER A 223 -0.48 5.38 11.90
CA SER A 223 -0.86 6.71 11.36
C SER A 223 0.31 7.44 10.70
N LYS A 224 1.56 7.17 11.12
CA LYS A 224 2.77 7.75 10.52
C LYS A 224 3.97 6.83 10.67
N THR A 225 4.80 6.78 9.63
CA THR A 225 6.15 6.19 9.65
C THR A 225 7.17 7.32 9.70
N ILE A 226 8.01 7.32 10.73
CA ILE A 226 9.03 8.35 10.95
C ILE A 226 10.39 7.74 10.67
N GLU A 227 11.14 8.39 9.79
CA GLU A 227 12.46 7.92 9.36
C GLU A 227 13.58 8.74 10.01
N CYS A 228 14.58 8.05 10.54
CA CYS A 228 15.82 8.63 11.06
C CYS A 228 16.99 8.00 10.30
N SER A 229 17.90 8.81 9.78
CA SER A 229 19.02 8.31 8.97
C SER A 229 20.38 8.61 9.61
N ARG A 230 21.31 7.67 9.46
CA ARG A 230 22.73 7.85 9.82
C ARG A 230 23.62 7.70 8.59
N SER A 231 24.69 8.48 8.53
CA SER A 231 25.69 8.37 7.46
C SER A 231 26.51 7.08 7.58
N ILE A 232 26.85 6.47 6.44
CA ILE A 232 27.82 5.38 6.37
C ILE A 232 29.21 5.98 6.30
N TRP A 233 30.06 5.67 7.29
CA TRP A 233 31.33 6.38 7.49
C TRP A 233 32.38 6.11 6.43
N LEU A 234 32.44 4.88 5.91
CA LEU A 234 33.43 4.46 4.93
C LEU A 234 32.75 4.28 3.57
N PRO A 235 33.28 4.90 2.50
CA PRO A 235 32.75 4.73 1.15
C PRO A 235 32.71 3.28 0.68
N LYS A 236 33.58 2.43 1.20
CA LYS A 236 33.62 0.98 0.91
C LYS A 236 32.31 0.29 1.27
N TYR A 237 31.60 0.77 2.29
CA TYR A 237 30.35 0.18 2.77
C TYR A 237 29.10 0.90 2.24
N TRP A 238 29.24 1.85 1.32
CA TRP A 238 28.08 2.41 0.63
C TRP A 238 27.30 1.30 -0.08
N ILE A 239 26.00 1.49 -0.24
CA ILE A 239 25.13 0.46 -0.83
C ILE A 239 24.74 0.98 -2.21
N VAL A 240 25.06 0.19 -3.25
CA VAL A 240 24.60 0.47 -4.61
C VAL A 240 23.36 -0.40 -4.83
N GLU A 241 22.22 0.24 -5.02
CA GLU A 241 20.95 -0.42 -5.26
C GLU A 241 20.54 -0.23 -6.70
N ARG A 242 20.14 -1.32 -7.36
CA ARG A 242 19.47 -1.27 -8.66
C ARG A 242 17.98 -1.23 -8.44
N THR A 243 17.34 -0.14 -8.88
CA THR A 243 15.87 -0.01 -8.88
C THR A 243 15.32 -0.20 -10.30
N TYR A 244 14.41 -1.17 -10.43
CA TYR A 244 13.61 -1.49 -11.63
C TYR A 244 14.34 -2.23 -12.77
N PRO A 245 13.65 -3.13 -13.53
CA PRO A 245 12.34 -3.77 -13.27
C PRO A 245 12.41 -5.01 -12.36
N LEU A 246 13.59 -5.34 -11.82
CA LEU A 246 13.81 -6.46 -10.90
C LEU A 246 13.64 -6.04 -9.42
N PRO A 247 13.45 -7.00 -8.49
CA PRO A 247 13.57 -6.72 -7.06
C PRO A 247 14.89 -5.99 -6.76
N THR A 248 14.86 -5.06 -5.80
CA THR A 248 16.02 -4.26 -5.41
C THR A 248 17.19 -5.17 -5.06
N GLU A 249 18.20 -5.19 -5.93
CA GLU A 249 19.41 -6.00 -5.73
C GLU A 249 20.57 -5.11 -5.26
N ARG A 250 21.30 -5.61 -4.26
CA ARG A 250 22.49 -4.96 -3.73
C ARG A 250 23.71 -5.36 -4.54
N ILE A 251 24.29 -4.40 -5.25
CA ILE A 251 25.50 -4.59 -6.04
C ILE A 251 26.74 -4.30 -5.17
N PRO A 252 27.83 -5.09 -5.28
CA PRO A 252 29.07 -4.80 -4.57
C PRO A 252 29.66 -3.45 -4.97
N THR A 253 30.13 -2.68 -3.99
CA THR A 253 30.82 -1.41 -4.20
C THR A 253 32.23 -1.62 -4.73
N VAL A 254 32.45 -1.24 -5.99
CA VAL A 254 33.76 -1.29 -6.64
C VAL A 254 34.26 0.12 -6.91
N PHE A 255 35.50 0.42 -6.52
CA PHE A 255 36.15 1.70 -6.81
C PHE A 255 36.85 1.66 -8.17
N ALA A 256 36.70 2.72 -8.96
CA ALA A 256 37.47 2.91 -10.17
C ALA A 256 38.85 3.50 -9.86
N LYS A 257 39.85 3.14 -10.68
CA LYS A 257 41.22 3.70 -10.59
C LYS A 257 41.36 5.09 -11.25
N HIS A 258 40.34 5.55 -11.99
CA HIS A 258 40.39 6.76 -12.80
C HIS A 258 39.41 7.83 -12.30
N THR A 259 39.80 9.09 -12.39
CA THR A 259 38.97 10.25 -12.04
C THR A 259 37.83 10.41 -13.04
N TYR A 260 36.66 10.83 -12.55
CA TYR A 260 35.51 11.11 -13.41
C TYR A 260 35.72 12.40 -14.22
N THR A 261 35.52 12.35 -15.53
CA THR A 261 35.76 13.48 -16.44
C THR A 261 34.45 14.21 -16.76
N SER A 262 34.50 15.52 -17.01
CA SER A 262 33.30 16.34 -17.31
C SER A 262 32.54 15.87 -18.56
N GLU A 263 33.22 15.29 -19.55
CA GLU A 263 32.59 14.67 -20.72
C GLU A 263 31.76 13.43 -20.35
N GLN A 264 32.22 12.66 -19.36
CA GLN A 264 31.51 11.49 -18.83
C GLN A 264 30.29 11.89 -17.99
N GLU A 265 30.35 13.01 -17.27
CA GLU A 265 29.18 13.59 -16.60
C GLU A 265 28.07 13.98 -17.59
N GLU A 266 28.43 14.53 -18.75
CA GLU A 266 27.47 14.97 -19.76
C GLU A 266 26.90 13.81 -20.59
N SER A 267 27.69 12.76 -20.87
CA SER A 267 27.17 11.53 -21.44
C SER A 267 26.25 10.79 -20.47
N GLN A 268 26.58 10.77 -19.17
CA GLN A 268 25.74 10.16 -18.13
C GLN A 268 24.38 10.86 -17.99
N ARG A 269 24.33 12.19 -18.02
CA ARG A 269 23.06 12.95 -18.01
C ARG A 269 22.18 12.60 -19.21
N ARG A 270 22.78 12.51 -20.40
CA ARG A 270 22.08 12.12 -21.64
C ARG A 270 21.59 10.66 -21.58
N LEU A 271 22.35 9.76 -20.96
CA LEU A 271 21.98 8.36 -20.80
C LEU A 271 20.82 8.16 -19.82
N ILE A 272 20.82 8.89 -18.70
CA ILE A 272 19.71 8.89 -17.72
C ILE A 272 18.39 9.33 -18.38
N ASP A 273 18.44 10.33 -19.27
CA ASP A 273 17.26 10.82 -19.99
C ASP A 273 16.81 9.87 -21.11
N SER A 274 17.71 9.03 -21.64
CA SER A 274 17.44 8.15 -22.78
C SER A 274 17.06 6.70 -22.42
N ASN A 275 17.47 6.20 -21.24
CA ASN A 275 17.30 4.79 -20.87
C ASN A 275 16.44 4.62 -19.60
N PRO A 276 15.11 4.40 -19.73
CA PRO A 276 14.19 4.33 -18.59
C PRO A 276 14.26 3.00 -17.79
N TYR A 277 15.12 2.05 -18.18
CA TYR A 277 15.00 0.65 -17.74
C TYR A 277 15.90 0.22 -16.57
N ALA A 278 16.90 1.00 -16.14
CA ALA A 278 17.69 0.64 -14.95
C ALA A 278 18.26 1.89 -14.27
N LYS A 279 17.70 2.24 -13.10
CA LYS A 279 18.20 3.36 -12.28
C LYS A 279 19.02 2.81 -11.12
N TYR A 280 20.30 3.18 -11.08
CA TYR A 280 21.20 2.84 -9.97
C TYR A 280 21.25 3.98 -8.95
N ASN A 281 20.96 3.67 -7.70
CA ASN A 281 20.99 4.61 -6.59
C ASN A 281 22.16 4.30 -5.66
N LEU A 282 22.90 5.35 -5.29
CA LEU A 282 23.96 5.26 -4.31
C LEU A 282 23.41 5.66 -2.93
N GLN A 283 23.23 4.68 -2.05
CA GLN A 283 22.78 4.90 -0.69
C GLN A 283 24.00 5.14 0.23
N ARG A 284 24.15 6.40 0.64
CA ARG A 284 25.20 6.87 1.58
C ARG A 284 24.75 6.88 3.04
N LYS A 285 23.46 6.62 3.30
CA LYS A 285 22.83 6.69 4.62
C LYS A 285 22.04 5.43 4.91
N ILE A 286 22.12 4.92 6.13
CA ILE A 286 21.25 3.86 6.64
C ILE A 286 20.04 4.52 7.28
N THR A 287 18.85 4.16 6.80
CA THR A 287 17.58 4.66 7.30
C THR A 287 16.98 3.66 8.27
N TYR A 288 16.58 4.15 9.44
CA TYR A 288 15.81 3.42 10.43
C TYR A 288 14.42 4.03 10.51
N SER A 289 13.39 3.19 10.49
CA SER A 289 12.01 3.63 10.60
C SER A 289 11.40 3.22 11.94
N THR A 290 10.55 4.09 12.49
CA THR A 290 9.67 3.77 13.61
C THR A 290 8.25 4.20 13.29
N THR A 291 7.29 3.47 13.82
CA THR A 291 5.86 3.69 13.55
C THR A 291 5.15 4.15 14.81
N THR A 292 4.09 4.94 14.66
CA THR A 292 3.20 5.36 15.77
C THR A 292 2.34 4.23 16.34
N ARG A 293 2.41 3.02 15.76
CA ARG A 293 1.61 1.83 16.10
C ARG A 293 1.72 1.37 17.56
N TYR A 294 2.89 1.51 18.17
CA TYR A 294 3.16 0.92 19.49
C TYR A 294 3.10 1.97 20.60
N PRO A 295 2.58 1.62 21.80
CA PRO A 295 2.75 2.46 22.98
C PRO A 295 4.25 2.72 23.20
N PHE A 296 4.59 3.92 23.67
CA PHE A 296 5.98 4.38 23.83
C PHE A 296 6.77 4.58 22.52
N TRP A 297 6.12 4.68 21.35
CA TRP A 297 6.80 5.02 20.08
C TRP A 297 7.62 6.32 20.18
N ARG A 298 7.21 7.28 21.02
CA ARG A 298 7.94 8.52 21.28
C ARG A 298 9.29 8.30 21.95
N TRP A 299 9.37 7.37 22.91
CA TRP A 299 10.63 7.01 23.58
C TRP A 299 11.55 6.22 22.64
N LYS A 300 10.99 5.31 21.84
CA LYS A 300 11.74 4.62 20.78
C LYS A 300 12.28 5.61 19.75
N LEU A 301 11.47 6.59 19.34
CA LEU A 301 11.89 7.65 18.43
C LEU A 301 12.97 8.52 19.04
N PHE A 302 12.84 8.90 20.32
CA PHE A 302 13.87 9.63 21.05
C PHE A 302 15.20 8.87 21.02
N ALA A 303 15.22 7.60 21.46
CA ALA A 303 16.43 6.78 21.46
C ALA A 303 17.04 6.62 20.06
N LEU A 304 16.20 6.39 19.04
CA LEU A 304 16.65 6.25 17.65
C LEU A 304 17.25 7.55 17.11
N ARG A 305 16.62 8.68 17.41
CA ARG A 305 17.08 10.02 17.00
C ARG A 305 18.40 10.36 17.69
N THR A 306 18.51 10.14 19.00
CA THR A 306 19.76 10.31 19.76
C THR A 306 20.88 9.45 19.18
N TYR A 307 20.61 8.18 18.89
CA TYR A 307 21.59 7.29 18.27
C TYR A 307 22.05 7.78 16.89
N CYS A 308 21.12 8.11 15.98
CA CYS A 308 21.45 8.57 14.64
C CYS A 308 22.20 9.91 14.68
N TRP A 309 21.75 10.87 15.49
CA TRP A 309 22.36 12.19 15.61
C TRP A 309 23.73 12.11 16.26
N LEU A 310 23.90 11.27 17.28
CA LEU A 310 25.19 11.00 17.90
C LEU A 310 26.21 10.48 16.89
N LEU A 311 25.86 9.43 16.14
CA LEU A 311 26.77 8.87 15.14
C LEU A 311 27.07 9.84 13.98
N ASN A 312 26.09 10.65 13.59
CA ASN A 312 26.29 11.69 12.58
C ASN A 312 27.18 12.83 13.09
N ALA A 313 27.06 13.18 14.38
CA ALA A 313 27.93 14.16 15.03
C ALA A 313 29.37 13.66 15.05
N ILE A 314 29.59 12.44 15.55
CA ILE A 314 30.92 11.80 15.56
C ILE A 314 31.49 11.77 14.13
N TYR A 315 30.70 11.34 13.15
CA TYR A 315 31.13 11.33 11.75
C TYR A 315 31.55 12.73 11.27
N THR A 316 30.74 13.75 11.53
CA THR A 316 31.00 15.11 11.03
C THR A 316 32.20 15.75 11.73
N PHE A 317 32.22 15.69 13.06
CA PHE A 317 33.21 16.37 13.89
C PHE A 317 34.54 15.61 14.01
N CYS A 318 34.54 14.26 14.03
CA CYS A 318 35.78 13.50 14.13
C CYS A 318 36.37 13.13 12.76
N LEU A 319 35.55 12.96 11.71
CA LEU A 319 36.02 12.48 10.41
C LEU A 319 35.94 13.55 9.32
N VAL A 320 34.77 14.17 9.10
CA VAL A 320 34.58 15.09 7.97
C VAL A 320 35.38 16.37 8.15
N ILE A 321 35.26 17.05 9.29
CA ILE A 321 35.95 18.33 9.50
C ILE A 321 37.48 18.14 9.56
N PRO A 322 38.06 17.18 10.32
CA PRO A 322 39.51 17.07 10.42
C PRO A 322 40.21 16.46 9.20
N PHE A 323 39.49 15.71 8.34
CA PHE A 323 40.11 14.98 7.22
C PHE A 323 39.50 15.23 5.83
N ALA A 324 38.28 15.74 5.72
CA ALA A 324 37.62 15.98 4.44
C ALA A 324 37.35 17.46 4.14
N SER A 325 37.45 18.35 5.14
CA SER A 325 37.22 19.80 4.98
C SER A 325 38.39 20.52 4.28
N PRO A 326 38.13 21.65 3.59
CA PRO A 326 39.17 22.55 3.06
C PRO A 326 40.05 23.23 4.12
N VAL A 327 39.60 23.28 5.37
CA VAL A 327 40.36 23.79 6.54
C VAL A 327 40.45 22.62 7.52
N SER A 328 41.51 21.83 7.38
CA SER A 328 41.63 20.53 8.06
C SER A 328 43.09 20.13 8.26
N PHE A 329 43.37 19.17 9.15
CA PHE A 329 44.71 18.62 9.30
C PHE A 329 45.24 18.02 7.99
N ARG A 330 44.38 17.30 7.25
CA ARG A 330 44.74 16.73 5.96
C ARG A 330 45.08 17.81 4.93
N ALA A 331 44.34 18.92 4.89
CA ALA A 331 44.60 20.02 3.96
C ALA A 331 45.90 20.77 4.28
N LEU A 332 46.34 20.76 5.54
CA LEU A 332 47.61 21.34 5.97
C LEU A 332 48.81 20.49 5.56
N PHE A 333 48.75 19.18 5.79
CA PHE A 333 49.90 18.27 5.58
C PHE A 333 49.93 17.58 4.22
N SER A 334 48.83 17.55 3.46
CA SER A 334 48.80 16.90 2.16
C SER A 334 49.55 17.73 1.11
N PRO A 335 50.50 17.15 0.35
CA PRO A 335 51.23 17.87 -0.69
C PRO A 335 50.41 18.11 -1.96
N ARG A 336 49.32 17.36 -2.16
CA ARG A 336 48.46 17.42 -3.35
C ARG A 336 47.00 17.65 -2.96
N PRO A 337 46.22 18.39 -3.79
CA PRO A 337 44.78 18.52 -3.61
C PRO A 337 44.12 17.13 -3.61
N PHE A 338 43.11 16.96 -2.78
CA PHE A 338 42.40 15.69 -2.62
C PHE A 338 40.92 15.83 -2.94
N ARG A 339 40.24 14.70 -3.16
CA ARG A 339 38.80 14.62 -3.42
C ARG A 339 38.18 13.68 -2.39
N PRO A 340 37.43 14.20 -1.40
CA PRO A 340 36.88 13.39 -0.32
C PRO A 340 35.59 12.65 -0.72
N ASP A 341 34.88 13.07 -1.77
CA ASP A 341 33.60 12.47 -2.18
C ASP A 341 33.73 11.60 -3.44
N TYR A 342 32.83 10.63 -3.57
CA TYR A 342 32.76 9.72 -4.72
C TYR A 342 31.37 9.70 -5.35
N LYS A 343 31.31 9.70 -6.67
CA LYS A 343 30.09 9.58 -7.48
C LYS A 343 30.02 8.19 -8.14
N LEU A 344 28.80 7.69 -8.31
CA LEU A 344 28.54 6.43 -9.03
C LEU A 344 28.43 6.70 -10.52
N ASN A 345 29.24 6.00 -11.32
CA ASN A 345 29.02 5.94 -12.77
C ASN A 345 27.95 4.86 -13.07
N GLN A 346 26.96 5.19 -13.89
CA GLN A 346 25.88 4.27 -14.24
C GLN A 346 26.29 3.22 -15.27
N ASP A 347 27.29 3.53 -16.10
CA ASP A 347 27.75 2.62 -17.17
C ASP A 347 28.67 1.53 -16.62
N ASP A 348 29.62 1.92 -15.77
CA ASP A 348 30.64 1.03 -15.20
C ASP A 348 30.25 0.41 -13.85
N LEU A 349 29.20 0.93 -13.20
CA LEU A 349 28.78 0.60 -11.83
C LEU A 349 29.87 0.79 -10.77
N LYS A 350 30.88 1.60 -11.08
CA LYS A 350 32.01 1.89 -10.20
C LYS A 350 31.89 3.28 -9.58
N LEU A 351 32.47 3.41 -8.40
CA LEU A 351 32.62 4.68 -7.70
C LEU A 351 33.88 5.41 -8.20
N HIS A 352 33.70 6.61 -8.72
CA HIS A 352 34.77 7.52 -9.15
C HIS A 352 34.86 8.72 -8.21
N GLU A 353 36.06 9.29 -8.07
CA GLU A 353 36.24 10.53 -7.32
C GLU A 353 35.43 11.67 -7.95
N ASP A 354 34.71 12.41 -7.12
CA ASP A 354 33.88 13.52 -7.58
C ASP A 354 34.75 14.74 -7.92
N PRO A 355 34.80 15.21 -9.18
CA PRO A 355 35.58 16.37 -9.57
C PRO A 355 35.16 17.64 -8.82
N SER A 356 33.89 17.74 -8.43
CA SER A 356 33.34 18.91 -7.73
C SER A 356 33.77 18.98 -6.26
N SER A 357 34.21 17.86 -5.68
CA SER A 357 34.65 17.78 -4.28
C SER A 357 36.10 18.22 -4.05
N LYS A 358 36.79 18.74 -5.08
CA LYS A 358 38.22 19.07 -5.01
C LYS A 358 38.51 20.07 -3.88
N THR A 359 39.32 19.65 -2.91
CA THR A 359 39.79 20.49 -1.81
C THR A 359 41.22 20.94 -2.04
N GLU A 360 41.44 22.25 -1.92
CA GLU A 360 42.76 22.86 -2.06
C GLU A 360 43.55 22.78 -0.73
N THR A 361 44.77 22.26 -0.83
CA THR A 361 45.78 22.16 0.22
C THR A 361 46.52 23.46 0.46
N PHE A 362 47.29 23.54 1.55
CA PHE A 362 48.19 24.66 1.80
C PHE A 362 49.10 25.00 0.61
N ILE A 363 49.78 24.00 0.06
CA ILE A 363 50.69 24.18 -1.09
C ILE A 363 49.91 24.63 -2.32
N SER A 364 48.79 23.97 -2.62
CA SER A 364 48.00 24.31 -3.80
C SER A 364 47.36 25.70 -3.70
N ARG A 365 47.05 26.19 -2.49
CA ARG A 365 46.61 27.58 -2.24
C ARG A 365 47.70 28.59 -2.50
N ILE A 366 48.95 28.31 -2.09
CA ILE A 366 50.10 29.18 -2.40
C ILE A 366 50.32 29.22 -3.93
N VAL A 367 50.31 28.06 -4.58
CA VAL A 367 50.45 27.97 -6.05
C VAL A 367 49.30 28.72 -6.75
N ALA A 368 48.07 28.57 -6.28
CA ALA A 368 46.91 29.29 -6.81
C ALA A 368 47.04 30.80 -6.64
N LEU A 369 47.54 31.28 -5.50
CA LEU A 369 47.82 32.70 -5.27
C LEU A 369 48.84 33.24 -6.29
N TRP A 370 49.95 32.53 -6.50
CA TRP A 370 50.97 32.93 -7.47
C TRP A 370 50.50 32.86 -8.92
N ASN A 371 49.65 31.88 -9.25
CA ASN A 371 48.97 31.82 -10.55
C ASN A 371 48.01 32.99 -10.74
N HIS A 372 47.27 33.39 -9.71
CA HIS A 372 46.40 34.56 -9.74
C HIS A 372 47.21 35.86 -9.93
N VAL A 373 48.35 35.99 -9.26
CA VAL A 373 49.30 37.10 -9.45
C VAL A 373 49.81 37.15 -10.90
N ARG A 374 50.20 36.00 -11.46
CA ARG A 374 50.66 35.89 -12.84
C ARG A 374 49.55 36.24 -13.85
N HIS A 375 48.33 35.77 -13.61
CA HIS A 375 47.17 36.04 -14.47
C HIS A 375 46.73 37.50 -14.39
N SER A 376 46.70 38.10 -13.20
CA SER A 376 46.42 39.53 -13.01
C SER A 376 47.42 40.42 -13.76
N ARG A 377 48.68 39.97 -13.88
CA ARG A 377 49.69 40.65 -14.68
C ARG A 377 49.42 40.49 -16.17
N GLN A 378 49.17 39.27 -16.65
CA GLN A 378 48.87 39.03 -18.06
C GLN A 378 47.65 39.84 -18.52
N LYS A 379 46.60 39.92 -17.69
CA LYS A 379 45.43 40.75 -17.94
C LYS A 379 45.76 42.24 -18.04
N PHE A 380 46.69 42.73 -17.23
CA PHE A 380 47.16 44.13 -17.32
C PHE A 380 47.96 44.38 -18.60
N GLU A 381 48.83 43.47 -19.01
CA GLU A 381 49.61 43.61 -20.26
C GLU A 381 48.73 43.51 -21.51
N GLN A 382 47.61 42.77 -21.44
CA GLN A 382 46.65 42.61 -22.54
C GLN A 382 45.63 43.76 -22.63
N ALA A 383 45.51 44.61 -21.62
CA ALA A 383 44.56 45.71 -21.62
C ALA A 383 45.03 46.86 -22.54
N PRO A 384 44.15 47.47 -23.36
CA PRO A 384 44.51 48.61 -24.19
C PRO A 384 44.81 49.85 -23.34
N ASP A 385 45.77 50.67 -23.77
CA ASP A 385 46.23 51.85 -23.03
C ASP A 385 45.11 52.92 -22.97
N ARG A 386 44.50 53.08 -21.79
CA ARG A 386 43.40 54.04 -21.55
C ARG A 386 43.72 55.10 -20.49
N GLY A 387 44.97 55.18 -20.01
CA GLY A 387 45.34 56.00 -18.85
C GLY A 387 46.12 57.28 -19.19
N PHE A 388 45.90 58.33 -18.41
CA PHE A 388 46.57 59.64 -18.48
C PHE A 388 48.05 59.62 -18.01
N LEU A 389 48.46 58.55 -17.30
CA LEU A 389 49.84 58.29 -16.89
C LEU A 389 50.48 57.31 -17.89
N GLY A 390 51.65 57.64 -18.42
CA GLY A 390 52.36 56.79 -19.39
C GLY A 390 52.56 55.34 -18.90
N LYS A 391 52.40 54.38 -19.82
CA LYS A 391 52.42 52.92 -19.59
C LYS A 391 53.61 52.42 -18.77
N ASN A 392 54.75 53.10 -18.85
CA ASN A 392 55.97 52.74 -18.11
C ASN A 392 55.84 52.94 -16.60
N MET A 393 55.19 54.02 -16.15
CA MET A 393 54.97 54.26 -14.72
C MET A 393 53.90 53.32 -14.15
N GLN A 394 52.85 53.05 -14.94
CA GLN A 394 51.80 52.11 -14.56
C GLN A 394 52.32 50.67 -14.43
N ARG A 395 53.29 50.24 -15.26
CA ARG A 395 53.95 48.93 -15.14
C ARG A 395 54.69 48.74 -13.82
N ILE A 396 55.42 49.76 -13.36
CA ILE A 396 56.17 49.70 -12.10
C ILE A 396 55.21 49.57 -10.92
N PHE A 397 54.15 50.39 -10.91
CA PHE A 397 53.12 50.33 -9.87
C PHE A 397 52.37 48.99 -9.89
N ASN A 398 52.00 48.49 -11.06
CA ASN A 398 51.33 47.20 -11.20
C ASN A 398 52.24 46.02 -10.81
N ARG A 399 53.56 46.11 -11.06
CA ARG A 399 54.53 45.11 -10.61
C ARG A 399 54.65 45.12 -9.07
N PHE A 400 54.77 46.30 -8.48
CA PHE A 400 54.83 46.45 -7.03
C PHE A 400 53.54 45.90 -6.37
N TRP A 401 52.37 46.33 -6.84
CA TRP A 401 51.08 45.90 -6.31
C TRP A 401 50.86 44.39 -6.40
N ASN A 402 51.16 43.77 -7.56
CA ASN A 402 50.92 42.34 -7.72
C ASN A 402 51.97 41.46 -7.01
N TYR A 403 53.26 41.80 -7.05
CA TYR A 403 54.29 40.96 -6.41
C TYR A 403 54.40 41.22 -4.91
N VAL A 404 54.37 42.48 -4.46
CA VAL A 404 54.57 42.84 -3.05
C VAL A 404 53.25 42.76 -2.29
N ALA A 405 52.25 43.55 -2.69
CA ALA A 405 50.99 43.65 -1.95
C ALA A 405 50.10 42.40 -2.09
N LYS A 406 50.00 41.78 -3.27
CA LYS A 406 49.21 40.54 -3.43
C LYS A 406 50.03 39.27 -3.19
N GLY A 407 51.24 39.20 -3.76
CA GLY A 407 52.10 38.01 -3.68
C GLY A 407 52.70 37.79 -2.30
N ILE A 408 53.60 38.68 -1.87
CA ILE A 408 54.34 38.53 -0.61
C ILE A 408 53.41 38.63 0.60
N VAL A 409 52.62 39.71 0.72
CA VAL A 409 51.68 39.88 1.86
C VAL A 409 50.63 38.76 1.87
N GLY A 410 50.10 38.37 0.71
CA GLY A 410 49.16 37.26 0.62
C GLY A 410 49.78 35.91 1.02
N THR A 411 51.04 35.65 0.64
CA THR A 411 51.75 34.43 1.06
C THR A 411 52.00 34.44 2.56
N VAL A 412 52.44 35.57 3.14
CA VAL A 412 52.64 35.72 4.59
C VAL A 412 51.32 35.51 5.34
N ALA A 413 50.22 36.09 4.86
CA ALA A 413 48.89 35.90 5.46
C ALA A 413 48.43 34.44 5.40
N ILE A 414 48.64 33.74 4.28
CA ILE A 414 48.32 32.31 4.16
C ILE A 414 49.19 31.49 5.12
N CYS A 415 50.50 31.74 5.18
CA CYS A 415 51.42 31.01 6.07
C CYS A 415 51.11 31.25 7.56
N ALA A 416 50.64 32.44 7.94
CA ALA A 416 50.32 32.76 9.33
C ALA A 416 48.92 32.27 9.75
N ILE A 417 47.88 32.56 8.95
CA ILE A 417 46.48 32.37 9.34
C ILE A 417 46.02 30.94 9.07
N TYR A 418 46.38 30.37 7.92
CA TYR A 418 45.81 29.10 7.47
C TYR A 418 46.22 27.90 8.35
N PRO A 419 47.49 27.71 8.74
CA PRO A 419 47.87 26.64 9.66
C PRO A 419 47.20 26.75 11.02
N VAL A 420 47.13 27.97 11.58
CA VAL A 420 46.47 28.23 12.86
C VAL A 420 44.98 27.90 12.78
N SER A 421 44.31 28.33 11.72
CA SER A 421 42.89 28.00 11.49
C SER A 421 42.68 26.49 11.32
N CYS A 422 43.54 25.81 10.55
CA CYS A 422 43.43 24.36 10.37
C CYS A 422 43.58 23.61 11.69
N VAL A 423 44.55 23.99 12.52
CA VAL A 423 44.76 23.36 13.83
C VAL A 423 43.59 23.65 14.76
N LEU A 424 43.21 24.92 14.96
CA LEU A 424 42.14 25.31 15.88
C LEU A 424 40.79 24.70 15.50
N LEU A 425 40.39 24.76 14.22
CA LEU A 425 39.10 24.21 13.79
C LEU A 425 39.11 22.68 13.88
N SER A 426 40.21 22.02 13.51
CA SER A 426 40.26 20.55 13.55
C SER A 426 40.34 20.01 14.99
N THR A 427 41.13 20.64 15.87
CA THR A 427 41.18 20.25 17.29
C THR A 427 39.86 20.55 17.99
N GLY A 428 39.30 21.74 17.79
CA GLY A 428 38.00 22.11 18.37
C GLY A 428 36.88 21.18 17.90
N SER A 429 36.85 20.86 16.61
CA SER A 429 35.91 19.90 16.05
C SER A 429 36.09 18.51 16.66
N PHE A 430 37.32 18.02 16.76
CA PHE A 430 37.60 16.72 17.37
C PHE A 430 37.15 16.65 18.83
N ILE A 431 37.40 17.70 19.63
CA ILE A 431 36.94 17.80 21.02
C ILE A 431 35.40 17.76 21.08
N LEU A 432 34.72 18.53 20.24
CA LEU A 432 33.25 18.52 20.17
C LEU A 432 32.69 17.14 19.77
N GLY A 433 33.38 16.44 18.87
CA GLY A 433 33.04 15.09 18.45
C GLY A 433 33.25 14.06 19.56
N VAL A 434 34.34 14.12 20.32
CA VAL A 434 34.58 13.22 21.47
C VAL A 434 33.59 13.50 22.60
N LEU A 435 33.20 14.75 22.80
CA LEU A 435 32.18 15.14 23.79
C LEU A 435 30.75 14.85 23.33
N SER A 436 30.53 14.41 22.08
CA SER A 436 29.18 14.19 21.55
C SER A 436 28.31 13.23 22.38
N PRO A 437 28.83 12.15 23.01
CA PRO A 437 28.01 11.29 23.87
C PRO A 437 27.40 12.03 25.08
N ILE A 438 27.98 13.16 25.49
CA ILE A 438 27.51 13.95 26.62
C ILE A 438 26.45 14.96 26.17
N TRP A 439 26.76 15.77 25.16
CA TRP A 439 25.88 16.88 24.76
C TRP A 439 24.76 16.47 23.79
N MET A 440 24.93 15.41 22.99
CA MET A 440 23.87 14.98 22.04
C MET A 440 22.60 14.48 22.73
N PRO A 441 22.66 13.62 23.77
CA PRO A 441 21.46 13.23 24.51
C PRO A 441 20.72 14.45 25.08
N ILE A 442 21.44 15.42 25.65
CA ILE A 442 20.87 16.66 26.19
C ILE A 442 20.16 17.45 25.08
N LEU A 443 20.81 17.64 23.93
CA LEU A 443 20.23 18.36 22.80
C LEU A 443 18.96 17.66 22.28
N THR A 444 19.00 16.33 22.13
CA THR A 444 17.83 15.56 21.68
C THR A 444 16.70 15.54 22.71
N LEU A 445 17.03 15.61 24.00
CA LEU A 445 16.05 15.67 25.08
C LEU A 445 15.38 17.04 25.13
N LEU A 446 16.14 18.13 24.98
CA LEU A 446 15.60 19.48 24.81
C LEU A 446 14.67 19.55 23.59
N PHE A 447 15.09 18.96 22.47
CA PHE A 447 14.25 18.86 21.28
C PHE A 447 12.98 18.05 21.53
N HIS A 448 13.07 16.94 22.26
CA HIS A 448 11.92 16.12 22.62
C HIS A 448 10.93 16.89 23.53
N ILE A 449 11.44 17.62 24.52
CA ILE A 449 10.64 18.47 25.41
C ILE A 449 9.98 19.59 24.59
N LEU A 450 10.71 20.23 23.67
CA LEU A 450 10.15 21.26 22.80
C LEU A 450 9.03 20.71 21.91
N GLN A 451 9.18 19.49 21.39
CA GLN A 451 8.14 18.81 20.62
C GLN A 451 6.89 18.49 21.45
N ILE A 452 7.03 18.26 22.76
CA ILE A 452 5.91 18.04 23.67
C ILE A 452 5.23 19.37 24.06
N LEU A 453 6.00 20.43 24.28
CA LEU A 453 5.50 21.70 24.86
C LEU A 453 5.04 22.72 23.82
N VAL A 454 5.72 22.82 22.67
CA VAL A 454 5.54 23.92 21.71
C VAL A 454 4.87 23.44 20.42
N TYR A 455 5.41 22.41 19.77
CA TYR A 455 4.92 21.95 18.48
C TYR A 455 5.27 20.48 18.21
N ASP A 456 4.25 19.63 18.09
CA ASP A 456 4.43 18.22 17.74
C ASP A 456 4.56 18.03 16.23
N ALA A 457 5.79 18.21 15.73
CA ALA A 457 6.15 17.93 14.33
C ALA A 457 5.93 16.46 13.93
N ASN A 458 5.74 15.55 14.90
CA ASN A 458 5.49 14.14 14.64
C ASN A 458 4.01 13.76 14.86
N SER A 459 3.11 14.73 15.09
CA SER A 459 1.68 14.48 15.20
C SER A 459 1.09 14.04 13.86
N ALA A 460 0.02 13.24 13.90
CA ALA A 460 -0.63 12.66 12.72
C ALA A 460 -1.56 13.64 11.98
N GLY A 461 -1.38 14.96 12.16
CA GLY A 461 -2.25 15.99 11.59
C GLY A 461 -1.67 16.63 10.33
N ASN A 462 -2.33 16.38 9.19
CA ASN A 462 -2.22 17.09 7.91
C ASN A 462 -0.90 16.97 7.11
N ASP A 463 -0.72 15.83 6.45
CA ASP A 463 0.04 15.75 5.18
C ASP A 463 -0.90 15.78 3.95
N ASN A 464 -2.15 16.25 4.13
CA ASN A 464 -3.07 16.63 3.02
C ASN A 464 -3.01 18.15 2.79
N LYS A 465 -1.90 18.63 2.24
CA LYS A 465 -1.82 19.92 1.53
C LYS A 465 -1.01 19.78 0.27
#